data_AF-A0A919LS66-F1
#
_entry.id   AF-A0A919LS66-F1
#
_cell.length_a   1.000
_cell.length_b   1.000
_cell.length_c   1.000
_cell.angle_alpha   90.00
_cell.angle_beta   90.00
_cell.angle_gamma   90.00
#
_symmetry.space_group_name_H-M   'P 1'
#
loop_
_entity.id
_entity.type
_entity.pdbx_description
1 polymer ?
#
loop_
_entity_poly.entity_id
_entity_poly.type
_entity_poly.pdbx_seq_one_letter_code
_entity_poly.pdbx_strand_id
1 'polypeptide(L)'
;MDTHVHLESSHLPPERYAEIVLTQGTTAVFWDPHELANVLGVAGVRYAVDASRHLPLQVMVAAPSSVPPRRVSKCPAPILPARRWRPCSAGRKCAAWRR
;
A
#
# COMPACT_ATOMS: atom_id res chain seq x y z
N MET A 1 3.63 20.45 -3.60
CA MET A 1 2.69 19.41 -3.16
C MET A 1 3.13 18.10 -3.79
N ASP A 2 3.24 17.04 -2.98
CA ASP A 2 3.50 15.68 -3.45
C ASP A 2 2.16 14.95 -3.61
N THR A 3 1.87 14.47 -4.81
CA THR A 3 0.57 13.87 -5.14
C THR A 3 0.48 12.38 -4.87
N HIS A 4 1.59 11.71 -4.55
CA HIS A 4 1.57 10.29 -4.24
C HIS A 4 2.86 9.88 -3.53
N VAL A 5 2.75 9.59 -2.24
CA VAL A 5 3.88 9.15 -1.42
C VAL A 5 3.51 7.98 -0.52
N HIS A 6 4.52 7.15 -0.25
CA HIS A 6 4.50 6.11 0.77
C HIS A 6 5.42 6.57 1.90
N LEU A 7 4.84 7.09 2.98
CA LEU A 7 5.62 7.69 4.07
C LEU A 7 6.49 6.64 4.78
N GLU A 8 6.02 5.39 4.82
CA GLU A 8 6.71 4.22 5.35
C GLU A 8 8.07 3.97 4.68
N SER A 9 8.20 4.30 3.39
CA SER A 9 9.46 4.14 2.65
C SER A 9 10.59 5.03 3.19
N SER A 10 10.24 6.14 3.86
CA SER A 10 11.21 7.02 4.51
C SER A 10 11.79 6.43 5.81
N HIS A 11 11.16 5.38 6.36
CA HIS A 11 11.50 4.79 7.66
C HIS A 11 11.46 5.81 8.83
N LEU A 12 10.74 6.91 8.65
CA LEU A 12 10.55 7.95 9.65
C LEU A 12 9.09 7.95 10.13
N PRO A 13 8.85 8.33 11.39
CA PRO A 13 7.50 8.62 11.83
C PRO A 13 6.98 9.91 11.15
N PRO A 14 5.65 10.07 10.98
CA PRO A 14 5.04 11.19 10.26
C PRO A 14 5.49 12.59 10.73
N GLU A 15 5.75 12.75 12.02
CA GLU A 15 6.22 14.00 12.63
C GLU A 15 7.59 14.40 12.09
N ARG A 16 8.53 13.44 12.02
CA ARG A 16 9.90 13.68 11.54
C ARG A 16 9.94 13.84 10.03
N TYR A 17 9.08 13.12 9.32
CA TYR A 17 8.90 13.33 7.89
C TYR A 17 8.43 14.76 7.60
N ALA A 18 7.41 15.25 8.33
CA ALA A 18 6.87 16.60 8.20
C ALA A 18 7.92 17.69 8.45
N GLU A 19 8.71 17.57 9.52
CA GLU A 19 9.81 18.51 9.83
C GLU A 19 10.78 18.66 8.67
N ILE A 20 11.15 17.56 8.00
CA ILE A 20 12.12 17.59 6.90
C ILE A 20 11.48 18.20 5.65
N VAL A 21 10.33 17.69 5.20
CA VAL A 21 9.76 18.09 3.91
C VAL A 21 9.25 19.53 3.89
N LEU A 22 8.83 20.06 5.06
CA LEU A 22 8.46 21.47 5.18
C LEU A 22 9.64 22.40 4.92
N THR A 23 10.85 22.05 5.36
CA THR A 23 12.06 22.85 5.07
C THR A 23 12.41 22.87 3.58
N GLN A 24 11.94 21.86 2.83
CA GLN A 24 12.15 21.75 1.39
C GLN A 24 11.02 22.40 0.58
N GLY A 25 10.03 23.03 1.25
CA GLY A 25 8.91 23.73 0.60
C GLY A 25 7.70 22.84 0.27
N THR A 26 7.71 21.56 0.63
CA THR A 26 6.53 20.70 0.45
C THR A 26 5.56 20.91 1.61
N THR A 27 4.44 21.54 1.31
CA THR A 27 3.41 21.92 2.31
C THR A 27 2.22 20.96 2.36
N ALA A 28 2.06 20.09 1.35
CA ALA A 28 0.99 19.11 1.28
C ALA A 28 1.45 17.82 0.62
N VAL A 29 0.96 16.68 1.13
CA VAL A 29 1.25 15.34 0.61
C VAL A 29 -0.02 14.48 0.55
N PHE A 30 -0.07 13.59 -0.44
CA PHE A 30 -1.09 12.54 -0.55
C PHE A 30 -0.47 11.18 -0.24
N TRP A 31 -0.78 10.65 0.94
CA TRP A 31 -0.15 9.45 1.50
C TRP A 31 -1.01 8.21 1.28
N ASP A 32 -0.47 7.19 0.62
CA ASP A 32 -1.05 5.85 0.54
C ASP A 32 -0.37 4.90 1.55
N PRO A 33 -1.01 4.60 2.71
CA PRO A 33 -0.41 3.80 3.78
C PRO A 33 -0.55 2.29 3.52
N HIS A 34 -0.27 1.83 2.31
CA HIS A 34 -0.52 0.43 1.95
C HIS A 34 0.46 -0.52 2.61
N GLU A 35 1.66 -0.07 2.99
CA GLU A 35 2.63 -0.84 3.76
C GLU A 35 2.11 -1.08 5.18
N LEU A 36 1.62 -0.04 5.86
CA LEU A 36 0.95 -0.18 7.15
C LEU A 36 -0.30 -1.06 7.07
N ALA A 37 -1.10 -0.89 6.02
CA ALA A 37 -2.31 -1.69 5.86
C ALA A 37 -2.01 -3.17 5.59
N ASN A 38 -0.93 -3.49 4.87
CA ASN A 38 -0.50 -4.88 4.66
C ASN A 38 -0.07 -5.58 5.96
N VAL A 39 0.49 -4.84 6.92
CA VAL A 39 0.96 -5.41 8.20
C VAL A 39 -0.15 -5.39 9.27
N LEU A 40 -0.81 -4.25 9.45
CA LEU A 40 -1.73 -3.98 10.56
C LEU A 40 -3.20 -3.90 10.13
N GLY A 41 -3.50 -3.98 8.84
CA GLY A 41 -4.84 -3.82 8.30
C GLY A 41 -5.42 -2.43 8.59
N VAL A 42 -6.69 -2.39 8.98
CA VAL A 42 -7.42 -1.14 9.28
C VAL A 42 -6.77 -0.35 10.42
N ALA A 43 -6.12 -1.03 11.38
CA ALA A 43 -5.41 -0.36 12.47
C ALA A 43 -4.24 0.50 11.95
N GLY A 44 -3.53 0.04 10.91
CA GLY A 44 -2.48 0.80 10.26
C GLY A 44 -3.00 2.06 9.57
N VAL A 45 -4.14 1.95 8.87
CA VAL A 45 -4.79 3.10 8.23
C VAL A 45 -5.29 4.11 9.28
N ARG A 46 -5.84 3.64 10.40
CA ARG A 46 -6.27 4.51 11.51
C ARG A 46 -5.09 5.26 12.12
N TYR A 47 -3.97 4.56 12.35
CA TYR A 47 -2.73 5.19 12.80
C TYR A 47 -2.28 6.30 11.83
N ALA A 48 -2.28 6.04 10.52
CA ALA A 48 -1.91 7.03 9.52
C ALA A 48 -2.79 8.29 9.58
N VAL A 49 -4.10 8.14 9.76
CA VAL A 49 -5.04 9.26 9.92
C VAL A 49 -4.78 10.01 11.22
N ASP A 50 -4.67 9.30 12.34
CA ASP A 50 -4.55 9.93 13.66
C ASP A 50 -3.20 10.64 13.83
N ALA A 51 -2.10 10.04 13.35
CA ALA A 51 -0.76 10.65 13.36
C ALA A 51 -0.67 11.90 12.47
N SER A 52 -1.54 12.01 11.47
CA SER A 52 -1.55 13.14 10.54
C SER A 52 -2.31 14.38 11.04
N ARG A 53 -3.20 14.25 12.03
CA ARG A 53 -4.17 15.30 12.41
C ARG A 53 -3.55 16.59 12.94
N HIS A 54 -2.40 16.51 13.58
CA HIS A 54 -1.78 17.62 14.29
C HIS A 54 -0.44 18.05 13.68
N LEU A 55 -0.15 17.58 12.46
CA LEU A 55 1.08 17.95 11.78
C LEU A 55 0.95 19.33 11.13
N PRO A 56 2.04 20.12 11.09
CA PRO A 56 2.09 21.34 10.30
C PRO A 56 2.06 21.08 8.78
N LEU A 57 2.27 19.83 8.36
CA LEU A 57 2.15 19.36 6.99
C LEU A 57 0.70 18.95 6.70
N GLN A 58 0.13 19.42 5.58
CA GLN A 58 -1.19 18.94 5.15
C GLN A 58 -1.09 17.53 4.57
N VAL A 59 -1.59 16.54 5.30
CA VAL A 59 -1.56 15.13 4.86
C VAL A 59 -2.96 14.66 4.49
N MET A 60 -3.12 14.19 3.24
CA MET A 60 -4.33 13.55 2.75
C MET A 60 -4.09 12.05 2.65
N VAL A 61 -4.84 11.27 3.43
CA VAL A 61 -4.66 9.81 3.51
C VAL A 61 -5.56 9.11 2.49
N ALA A 62 -4.96 8.30 1.62
CA ALA A 62 -5.67 7.46 0.67
C ALA A 62 -6.19 6.17 1.32
N ALA A 63 -7.25 5.60 0.76
CA ALA A 63 -7.69 4.26 1.12
C ALA A 63 -6.86 3.23 0.32
N PRO A 64 -6.09 2.34 0.97
CA PRO A 64 -5.29 1.35 0.26
C PRO A 64 -6.18 0.35 -0.49
N SER A 65 -5.94 0.14 -1.78
CA SER A 65 -6.81 -0.68 -2.62
C SER A 65 -6.47 -2.18 -2.61
N SER A 66 -5.19 -2.51 -2.39
CA SER A 66 -4.63 -3.82 -2.73
C SER A 66 -3.89 -4.44 -1.54
N VAL A 67 -4.67 -4.86 -0.54
CA VAL A 67 -4.18 -5.41 0.73
C VAL A 67 -4.83 -6.77 1.00
N PRO A 68 -4.14 -7.91 0.73
CA PRO A 68 -2.81 -8.05 0.12
C PRO A 68 -2.79 -7.78 -1.40
N PRO A 69 -1.63 -7.45 -1.99
CA PRO A 69 -1.50 -7.09 -3.42
C PRO A 69 -1.90 -8.22 -4.37
N ARG A 70 -1.83 -9.46 -3.90
CA ARG A 70 -2.36 -10.64 -4.59
C ARG A 70 -3.11 -11.50 -3.60
N ARG A 71 -4.27 -12.00 -4.01
CA ARG A 71 -4.94 -13.08 -3.27
C ARG A 71 -3.97 -14.27 -3.21
N VAL A 72 -3.59 -14.67 -2.00
CA VAL A 72 -2.99 -15.99 -1.81
C VAL A 72 -4.06 -17.00 -2.19
N SER A 73 -3.98 -17.49 -3.43
CA SER A 73 -4.77 -18.63 -3.86
C SER A 73 -4.39 -19.80 -2.97
N LYS A 74 -5.36 -20.40 -2.27
CA LYS A 74 -5.19 -21.61 -1.44
C LYS A 74 -4.62 -22.82 -2.19
N CYS A 75 -4.35 -22.71 -3.49
CA CYS A 75 -3.63 -23.73 -4.25
C CYS A 75 -2.13 -23.43 -4.15
N PRO A 76 -1.30 -24.29 -3.54
CA PRO A 76 0.14 -24.16 -3.66
C PRO A 76 0.45 -24.32 -5.15
N ALA A 77 0.86 -23.24 -5.81
CA ALA A 77 1.52 -23.39 -7.10
C ALA A 77 2.82 -24.13 -6.76
N PRO A 78 3.04 -25.37 -7.26
CA PRO A 78 4.33 -26.00 -7.09
C PRO A 78 5.37 -25.05 -7.69
N ILE A 79 6.45 -24.80 -6.96
CA ILE A 79 7.62 -24.07 -7.47
C ILE A 79 8.20 -24.97 -8.57
N LEU A 80 7.64 -24.90 -9.77
CA LEU A 80 8.15 -25.60 -10.92
C LEU A 80 9.33 -24.78 -11.46
N PRO A 81 10.47 -25.41 -11.76
CA PRO A 81 11.53 -24.73 -12.49
C PRO A 81 10.97 -24.18 -13.80
N ALA A 82 11.50 -23.04 -14.24
CA ALA A 82 10.99 -22.13 -15.28
C ALA A 82 10.76 -22.74 -16.70
N ARG A 83 10.73 -24.06 -16.87
CA ARG A 83 10.65 -24.74 -18.16
C ARG A 83 9.33 -25.46 -18.44
N ARG A 84 8.28 -25.25 -17.64
CA ARG A 84 6.97 -25.81 -18.04
C ARG A 84 5.77 -24.99 -17.62
N TRP A 85 5.39 -24.06 -18.49
CA TRP A 85 4.02 -23.58 -18.57
C TRP A 85 3.14 -24.73 -19.07
N ARG A 86 2.40 -25.40 -18.17
CA ARG A 86 1.24 -26.20 -18.56
C ARG A 86 0.00 -25.34 -18.38
N PRO A 87 -0.85 -25.15 -19.40
CA PRO A 87 -2.14 -24.53 -19.19
C PRO A 87 -2.92 -25.40 -18.19
N CYS A 88 -3.53 -24.76 -17.20
CA CYS A 88 -4.34 -25.41 -16.18
C CYS A 88 -5.50 -26.16 -16.87
N SER A 89 -5.36 -27.47 -17.04
CA SER A 89 -6.29 -28.34 -17.76
C SER A 89 -7.48 -28.78 -16.89
N ALA A 90 -7.99 -27.89 -16.05
CA ALA A 90 -9.08 -28.20 -15.14
C ALA A 90 -10.09 -27.05 -15.06
N GLY A 91 -10.81 -26.81 -16.16
CA GLY A 91 -12.26 -26.58 -16.22
C GLY A 91 -12.95 -25.54 -15.32
N ARG A 92 -12.25 -24.79 -14.47
CA ARG A 92 -12.82 -23.75 -13.62
C ARG A 92 -12.38 -22.42 -14.18
N LYS A 93 -13.32 -21.77 -14.85
CA LYS A 93 -13.22 -20.40 -15.34
C LYS A 93 -12.67 -19.53 -14.19
N CYS A 94 -11.41 -19.11 -14.28
CA CYS A 94 -10.98 -17.91 -13.60
C CYS A 94 -11.81 -16.80 -14.22
N ALA A 95 -12.90 -16.44 -13.57
CA ALA A 95 -13.73 -15.32 -13.96
C ALA A 95 -12.86 -14.06 -13.86
N ALA A 96 -12.20 -13.72 -14.97
CA ALA A 96 -11.77 -12.37 -15.24
C ALA A 96 -13.06 -11.54 -15.26
N TRP A 97 -13.25 -10.75 -14.22
CA TRP A 97 -14.33 -9.77 -14.16
C TRP A 97 -14.19 -8.86 -15.38
N ARG A 98 -15.12 -9.02 -16.34
CA ARG A 98 -15.43 -7.99 -17.32
C ARG A 98 -16.46 -7.06 -16.67
N ARG A 99 -16.00 -5.90 -16.24
CA ARG A 99 -16.58 -4.55 -16.28
C ARG A 99 -15.88 -3.70 -15.24
#